data_AF-A0A0Q4CG89-F1
#
_entry.id   AF-A0A0Q4CG89-F1
#
_cell.length_a   1.000
_cell.length_b   1.000
_cell.length_c   1.000
_cell.angle_alpha   90.00
_cell.angle_beta   90.00
_cell.angle_gamma   90.00
#
_symmetry.space_group_name_H-M   'P 1'
#
loop_
_entity.id
_entity.type
_entity.pdbx_description
1 polymer ?
#
loop_
_entity_poly.entity_id
_entity_poly.type
_entity_poly.pdbx_seq_one_letter_code
_entity_poly.pdbx_strand_id
1 'polypeptide(L)'
;MLVGRALEGDVNAASIVLAKVLPSVKAQAEKVAFDFDPTAPISEQVAQVLQAVSEGKLAADVGRLICDSIARLADVRATEELAARIEALEEARDARG
;
A
#
# COMPACT_ATOMS: atom_id res chain seq x y z
N MET A 1 8.23 12.24 42.85
CA MET A 1 8.51 10.86 43.31
C MET A 1 8.86 9.89 42.16
N LEU A 2 8.21 9.96 40.99
CA LEU A 2 8.49 9.02 39.89
C LEU A 2 9.89 9.22 39.27
N VAL A 3 10.25 10.46 38.99
CA VAL A 3 11.57 10.81 38.40
C VAL A 3 12.73 10.44 39.33
N GLY A 4 12.58 10.67 40.64
CA GLY A 4 13.60 10.29 41.63
C GLY A 4 13.87 8.78 41.63
N ARG A 5 12.81 7.97 41.69
CA ARG A 5 12.92 6.50 41.61
C ARG A 5 13.55 6.02 40.31
N ALA A 6 13.20 6.65 39.18
CA ALA A 6 13.81 6.34 37.89
C ALA A 6 15.32 6.63 37.88
N LEU A 7 15.75 7.75 38.48
CA LEU A 7 17.16 8.12 38.61
C LEU A 7 17.94 7.19 39.57
N GLU A 8 17.25 6.57 40.52
CA GLU A 8 17.80 5.56 41.45
C GLU A 8 17.89 4.15 40.83
N GLY A 9 17.47 3.97 39.56
CA GLY A 9 17.57 2.71 38.85
C GLY A 9 16.31 1.83 38.84
N ASP A 10 15.17 2.35 39.32
CA ASP A 10 13.88 1.66 39.17
C ASP A 10 13.44 1.66 37.70
N VAL A 11 13.63 0.52 37.03
CA VAL A 11 13.37 0.31 35.60
C VAL A 11 11.88 0.49 35.26
N ASN A 12 10.97 0.20 36.20
CA ASN A 12 9.54 0.42 36.01
C ASN A 12 9.22 1.92 36.05
N ALA A 13 9.78 2.65 37.01
CA ALA A 13 9.62 4.10 37.09
C ALA A 13 10.21 4.79 35.84
N ALA A 14 11.38 4.35 35.37
CA ALA A 14 12.00 4.82 34.15
C ALA A 14 11.12 4.59 32.92
N SER A 15 10.56 3.38 32.76
CA SER A 15 9.66 3.05 31.64
C SER A 15 8.42 3.94 31.61
N ILE A 16 7.83 4.25 32.77
CA ILE A 16 6.66 5.14 32.87
C ILE A 16 7.02 6.59 32.56
N VAL A 17 8.19 7.08 33.01
CA VAL A 17 8.67 8.43 32.65
C VAL A 17 8.88 8.52 31.14
N LEU A 18 9.58 7.54 30.54
CA LEU A 18 9.83 7.48 29.10
C LEU A 18 8.53 7.48 28.29
N ALA A 19 7.54 6.67 28.67
CA ALA A 19 6.24 6.62 28.02
C ALA A 19 5.44 7.93 28.10
N LYS A 20 5.71 8.78 29.10
CA LYS A 20 5.06 10.09 29.27
C LYS A 20 5.73 11.23 28.50
N VAL A 21 7.03 11.14 28.25
CA VAL A 21 7.81 12.23 27.63
C VAL A 21 8.17 11.96 26.17
N LEU A 22 8.19 10.69 25.76
CA LEU A 22 8.43 10.31 24.38
C LEU A 22 7.10 10.20 23.61
N PRO A 23 7.02 10.72 22.38
CA PRO A 23 5.89 10.43 21.50
C PRO A 23 5.84 8.91 21.23
N SER A 24 4.64 8.37 21.05
CA SER A 24 4.47 6.97 20.64
C SER A 24 5.13 6.78 19.27
N VAL A 25 6.27 6.08 19.27
CA VAL A 25 6.93 5.63 18.05
C VAL A 25 6.09 4.47 17.52
N LYS A 26 5.18 4.75 16.59
CA LYS A 26 4.50 3.68 15.85
C LYS A 26 5.57 2.91 15.09
N ALA A 27 5.57 1.59 15.19
CA ALA A 27 6.35 0.76 14.29
C ALA A 27 5.93 1.12 12.86
N GLN A 28 6.84 1.75 12.11
CA GLN A 28 6.65 2.02 10.70
C GLN A 28 7.45 1.00 9.93
N ALA A 29 6.82 0.37 8.93
CA ALA A 29 7.55 -0.39 7.95
C ALA A 29 8.58 0.55 7.28
N GLU A 30 9.78 0.03 7.06
CA GLU A 30 10.82 0.77 6.34
C GLU A 30 10.31 1.17 4.96
N LYS A 31 10.66 2.38 4.51
CA LYS A 31 10.30 2.81 3.16
C LYS A 31 11.14 2.01 2.18
N VAL A 32 10.46 1.33 1.26
CA VAL A 32 11.07 0.48 0.24
C VAL A 32 11.02 1.17 -1.11
N ALA A 33 12.12 1.08 -1.86
CA ALA A 33 12.21 1.56 -3.22
C ALA A 33 12.41 0.36 -4.16
N PHE A 34 11.57 0.26 -5.17
CA PHE A 34 11.68 -0.74 -6.23
C PHE A 34 11.22 -0.11 -7.55
N ASP A 35 11.70 -0.66 -8.66
CA ASP A 35 11.35 -0.17 -9.99
C ASP A 35 9.91 -0.57 -10.30
N PHE A 36 9.07 0.43 -10.58
CA PHE A 36 7.67 0.25 -10.88
C PHE A 36 7.23 1.25 -11.95
N ASP A 37 6.72 0.74 -13.06
CA ASP A 37 6.13 1.55 -14.13
C ASP A 37 4.59 1.49 -14.03
N PRO A 38 3.93 2.55 -13.53
CA PRO A 38 2.47 2.57 -13.40
C PRO A 38 1.73 2.63 -14.75
N THR A 39 2.45 2.91 -15.84
CA THR A 39 1.89 3.03 -17.19
C THR A 39 1.99 1.73 -17.99
N ALA A 40 2.80 0.78 -17.53
CA ALA A 40 2.94 -0.54 -18.16
C ALA A 40 1.62 -1.33 -18.12
N PRO A 41 1.45 -2.36 -18.97
CA PRO A 41 0.34 -3.31 -18.87
C PRO A 41 0.21 -3.90 -17.46
N ILE A 42 -1.03 -4.15 -17.00
CA ILE A 42 -1.32 -4.68 -15.66
C ILE A 42 -0.54 -5.96 -15.35
N SER A 43 -0.37 -6.86 -16.33
CA SER A 43 0.42 -8.08 -16.17
C SER A 43 1.90 -7.79 -15.89
N GLU A 44 2.46 -6.76 -16.54
CA GLU A 44 3.84 -6.33 -16.31
C GLU A 44 4.00 -5.65 -14.95
N GLN A 45 3.03 -4.84 -14.53
CA GLN A 45 3.01 -4.25 -13.19
C GLN A 45 3.04 -5.33 -12.11
N VAL A 46 2.24 -6.39 -12.25
CA VAL A 46 2.26 -7.54 -11.31
C VAL A 46 3.62 -8.25 -11.36
N ALA A 47 4.20 -8.45 -12.54
CA ALA A 47 5.51 -9.08 -12.68
C ALA A 47 6.62 -8.26 -11.99
N GLN A 48 6.60 -6.93 -12.12
CA GLN A 48 7.54 -6.02 -11.44
C GLN A 48 7.44 -6.14 -9.91
N VAL A 49 6.23 -6.24 -9.37
CA VAL A 49 6.02 -6.46 -7.92
C VAL A 49 6.57 -7.82 -7.47
N LEU A 50 6.29 -8.88 -8.23
CA LEU A 50 6.80 -10.22 -7.91
C LEU A 50 8.34 -10.29 -7.98
N GLN A 51 8.94 -9.58 -8.93
CA GLN A 51 10.39 -9.44 -9.02
C GLN A 51 10.96 -8.70 -7.81
N ALA A 52 10.35 -7.59 -7.40
CA ALA A 52 10.81 -6.86 -6.21
C ALA A 52 10.71 -7.71 -4.93
N VAL A 53 9.72 -8.60 -4.83
CA VAL A 53 9.62 -9.59 -3.74
C VAL A 53 10.75 -10.63 -3.84
N SER A 54 11.03 -11.19 -5.02
CA SER A 54 12.07 -12.21 -5.18
C SER A 54 13.49 -11.67 -4.95
N GLU A 55 13.71 -10.38 -5.21
CA GLU A 55 14.95 -9.66 -4.93
C GLU A 55 15.08 -9.22 -3.45
N GLY A 56 14.05 -9.43 -2.63
CA GLY A 56 14.03 -9.05 -1.22
C GLY A 56 13.85 -7.54 -0.97
N LYS A 57 13.50 -6.76 -2.00
CA LYS A 57 13.16 -5.32 -1.87
C LYS A 57 11.79 -5.12 -1.22
N LEU A 58 10.88 -6.09 -1.39
CA LEU A 58 9.55 -6.10 -0.79
C LEU A 58 9.36 -7.36 0.05
N ALA A 59 8.72 -7.20 1.21
CA ALA A 59 8.19 -8.33 1.96
C ALA A 59 7.01 -8.96 1.19
N ALA A 60 6.82 -10.28 1.33
CA ALA A 60 5.83 -11.04 0.57
C ALA A 60 4.38 -10.61 0.85
N ASP A 61 4.08 -10.22 2.10
CA ASP A 61 2.79 -9.69 2.50
C ASP A 61 2.50 -8.33 1.87
N VAL A 62 3.49 -7.44 1.81
CA VAL A 62 3.41 -6.15 1.11
C VAL A 62 3.23 -6.36 -0.39
N GLY A 63 4.00 -7.27 -1.01
CA GLY A 63 3.85 -7.60 -2.42
C GLY A 63 2.44 -8.08 -2.76
N ARG A 64 1.86 -8.95 -1.92
CA ARG A 64 0.46 -9.38 -2.07
C ARG A 64 -0.52 -8.21 -2.01
N LEU A 65 -0.38 -7.31 -1.03
CA LEU A 65 -1.24 -6.13 -0.89
C LEU A 65 -1.21 -5.25 -2.15
N ILE A 66 -0.03 -5.07 -2.73
CA ILE A 66 0.14 -4.27 -3.96
C ILE A 66 -0.53 -4.98 -5.14
N CYS A 67 -0.32 -6.29 -5.32
CA CYS A 67 -0.99 -7.07 -6.37
C CYS A 67 -2.52 -7.02 -6.25
N ASP A 68 -3.07 -7.13 -5.04
CA ASP A 68 -4.51 -6.99 -4.79
C ASP A 68 -5.01 -5.58 -5.16
N SER A 69 -4.19 -4.56 -4.96
CA SER A 69 -4.52 -3.16 -5.33
C SER A 69 -4.49 -2.96 -6.85
N ILE A 70 -3.52 -3.58 -7.54
CA ILE A 70 -3.44 -3.60 -9.01
C ILE A 70 -4.66 -4.31 -9.60
N ALA A 71 -5.09 -5.43 -9.03
CA ALA A 71 -6.28 -6.16 -9.46
C ALA A 71 -7.54 -5.28 -9.39
N ARG A 72 -7.73 -4.54 -8.28
CA ARG A 72 -8.84 -3.59 -8.14
C ARG A 72 -8.80 -2.49 -9.20
N LEU A 73 -7.61 -1.97 -9.54
CA LEU A 73 -7.48 -1.00 -10.61
C LEU A 73 -7.87 -1.59 -11.97
N ALA A 74 -7.51 -2.84 -12.24
CA ALA A 74 -7.89 -3.53 -13.45
C ALA A 74 -9.41 -3.70 -13.57
N ASP A 75 -10.09 -4.05 -12.47
CA ASP A 75 -11.56 -4.16 -12.43
C ASP A 75 -12.24 -2.82 -12.72
N VAL A 76 -11.72 -1.72 -12.16
CA VAL A 76 -12.23 -0.37 -12.43
C VAL A 76 -12.07 -0.02 -13.91
N ARG A 77 -10.88 -0.23 -14.49
CA ARG A 77 -10.63 0.03 -15.92
C ARG A 77 -11.52 -0.80 -16.83
N ALA A 78 -11.70 -2.08 -16.52
CA ALA A 78 -12.60 -2.95 -17.29
C ALA A 78 -14.05 -2.44 -17.24
N THR A 79 -14.49 -1.95 -16.08
CA THR A 79 -15.82 -1.37 -15.90
C THR A 79 -15.97 -0.09 -16.73
N GLU A 80 -14.98 0.80 -16.71
CA GLU A 80 -14.97 2.03 -17.51
C GLU A 80 -14.97 1.74 -19.01
N GLU A 81 -14.16 0.79 -19.48
CA GLU A 81 -14.11 0.38 -20.89
C GLU A 81 -15.46 -0.18 -21.36
N LEU A 82 -16.07 -1.06 -20.55
CA LEU A 82 -17.38 -1.62 -20.87
C LEU A 82 -18.46 -0.54 -20.92
N ALA A 83 -18.46 0.41 -19.99
CA ALA A 83 -19.39 1.53 -19.98
C ALA A 83 -19.26 2.38 -21.26
N ALA A 84 -18.02 2.75 -21.63
CA ALA A 84 -17.77 3.52 -22.85
C ALA A 84 -18.21 2.77 -24.12
N ARG A 85 -18.02 1.45 -24.16
CA ARG A 85 -18.47 0.61 -25.28
C ARG A 85 -20.00 0.53 -25.36
N ILE A 86 -20.70 0.48 -24.23
CA ILE A 86 -22.17 0.49 -24.19
C ILE A 86 -22.69 1.82 -24.71
N GLU A 87 -22.16 2.94 -24.22
CA GLU A 87 -22.53 4.29 -24.65
C GLU A 87 -22.37 4.45 -26.18
N ALA A 88 -21.21 4.07 -26.73
CA ALA A 88 -20.97 4.12 -28.16
C ALA A 88 -21.95 3.24 -28.98
N LEU A 89 -22.37 2.09 -28.45
CA LEU A 89 -23.35 1.22 -29.09
C LEU A 89 -24.76 1.81 -29.04
N GLU A 90 -25.14 2.45 -27.93
CA GLU A 90 -26.43 3.12 -27.77
C GLU A 90 -26.55 4.34 -28.70
N GLU A 91 -25.52 5.17 -28.78
CA GLU A 91 -25.44 6.28 -29.75
C GLU A 91 -25.57 5.78 -31.20
N ALA A 92 -24.84 4.70 -31.54
CA ALA A 92 -24.88 4.13 -32.88
C ALA A 92 -26.25 3.51 -33.22
N ARG A 93 -26.98 2.98 -32.24
CA ARG A 93 -28.34 2.47 -32.41
C ARG A 93 -29.32 3.62 -32.63
N ASP A 94 -29.24 4.66 -31.80
CA ASP A 94 -30.17 5.79 -31.84
C ASP A 94 -29.98 6.63 -33.10
N ALA A 95 -28.76 6.71 -33.65
CA ALA A 95 -28.49 7.35 -34.96
C ALA A 95 -29.07 6.59 -36.17
N ARG A 96 -29.53 5.33 -35.99
CA ARG A 96 -30.11 4.50 -37.07
C ARG A 96 -31.65 4.45 -37.06
N GLY A 97 -32.29 4.94 -35.99
CA GLY A 97 -33.76 4.99 -35.83
C GLY A 97 -34.33 6.32 -36.29
#